data_AF-A0AAD0UR77-F1
#
_entry.id   AF-A0AAD0UR77-F1
#
_cell.length_a   1.000
_cell.length_b   1.000
_cell.length_c   1.000
_cell.angle_alpha   90.00
_cell.angle_beta   90.00
_cell.angle_gamma   90.00
#
_symmetry.space_group_name_H-M   'P 1'
#
loop_
_entity.id
_entity.type
_entity.pdbx_description
1 polymer ?
#
loop_
_entity_poly.entity_id
_entity_poly.type
_entity_poly.pdbx_seq_one_letter_code
_entity_poly.pdbx_strand_id
1 'polypeptide(L)'
;MIIVYMMGCAVLMRRFLEILIIHCYEHLKIEITIKNADGSFKMLSDIVTDAKANSILNLSRNTKKCLDSFRDIGNFGAHKIYYSTKNSDIDNIKINYRATIEELLYKSGLRS
;
A
#
# COMPACT_ATOMS: atom_id res chain seq x y z
N MET A 1 5.56 -13.64 22.05
CA MET A 1 4.93 -14.32 20.88
C MET A 1 3.97 -13.42 20.09
N ILE A 2 3.11 -12.61 20.75
CA ILE A 2 2.15 -11.71 20.07
C ILE A 2 2.82 -10.61 19.22
N ILE A 3 3.97 -10.08 19.66
CA ILE A 3 4.72 -9.01 18.97
C ILE A 3 5.22 -9.43 17.57
N VAL A 4 5.73 -10.66 17.43
CA VAL A 4 6.28 -11.15 16.15
C VAL A 4 5.19 -11.26 15.09
N TYR A 5 3.99 -11.68 15.48
CA TYR A 5 2.83 -11.75 14.58
C TYR A 5 2.44 -10.39 14.01
N MET A 6 2.40 -9.35 14.85
CA MET A 6 2.00 -8.01 14.40
C MET A 6 3.01 -7.36 13.46
N MET A 7 4.30 -7.60 13.67
CA MET A 7 5.34 -7.15 12.74
C MET A 7 5.19 -7.84 11.38
N GLY A 8 4.97 -9.16 11.37
CA GLY A 8 4.66 -9.91 10.15
C GLY A 8 3.42 -9.37 9.43
N CYS A 9 2.33 -9.11 10.16
CA CYS A 9 1.11 -8.53 9.60
C CYS A 9 1.36 -7.16 8.95
N ALA A 10 2.08 -6.25 9.62
CA ALA A 10 2.39 -4.92 9.08
C ALA A 10 3.20 -4.99 7.78
N VAL A 11 4.19 -5.89 7.71
CA VAL A 11 5.02 -6.09 6.52
C VAL A 11 4.19 -6.68 5.36
N LEU A 12 3.33 -7.65 5.65
CA LEU A 12 2.42 -8.23 4.65
C LEU A 12 1.39 -7.23 4.15
N MET A 13 0.84 -6.38 5.03
CA MET A 13 -0.08 -5.31 4.63
C MET A 13 0.59 -4.34 3.64
N ARG A 14 1.82 -3.92 3.91
CA ARG A 14 2.60 -3.07 2.99
C ARG A 14 2.78 -3.75 1.62
N ARG A 15 3.15 -5.03 1.60
CA ARG A 15 3.36 -5.77 0.35
C ARG A 15 2.06 -5.99 -0.42
N PHE A 16 0.97 -6.28 0.27
CA PHE A 16 -0.33 -6.47 -0.35
C PHE A 16 -0.85 -5.17 -0.99
N LEU A 17 -0.70 -4.04 -0.28
CA LEU A 17 -1.01 -2.71 -0.81
C LEU A 17 -0.24 -2.40 -2.09
N GLU A 18 1.07 -2.67 -2.12
CA GLU A 18 1.93 -2.48 -3.28
C GLU A 18 1.44 -3.28 -4.50
N ILE A 19 1.18 -4.58 -4.33
CA ILE A 19 0.73 -5.47 -5.40
C ILE A 19 -0.62 -5.00 -5.97
N LEU A 20 -1.55 -4.58 -5.12
CA LEU A 20 -2.85 -4.08 -5.57
C LEU A 20 -2.74 -2.77 -6.35
N ILE A 21 -1.87 -1.85 -5.92
CA ILE A 21 -1.64 -0.62 -6.68
C ILE A 21 -1.07 -0.99 -8.05
N ILE A 22 -0.06 -1.87 -8.13
CA ILE A 22 0.50 -2.32 -9.41
C ILE A 22 -0.60 -2.89 -10.31
N HIS A 23 -1.46 -3.77 -9.80
CA HIS A 23 -2.58 -4.31 -10.58
C HIS A 23 -3.58 -3.26 -11.04
N CYS A 24 -3.83 -2.20 -10.26
CA CYS A 24 -4.63 -1.06 -10.73
C CYS A 24 -3.98 -0.39 -11.95
N TYR A 25 -2.67 -0.17 -11.89
CA TYR A 25 -1.93 0.45 -13.00
C TYR A 25 -1.93 -0.43 -14.25
N GLU A 26 -1.74 -1.73 -14.11
CA GLU A 26 -1.79 -2.69 -15.21
C GLU A 26 -3.19 -2.77 -15.83
N HIS A 27 -4.24 -2.86 -15.00
CA HIS A 27 -5.62 -2.89 -15.47
C HIS A 27 -6.00 -1.60 -16.23
N LEU A 28 -5.50 -0.46 -15.77
CA LEU A 28 -5.72 0.85 -16.40
C LEU A 28 -4.73 1.15 -17.55
N LYS A 29 -3.77 0.25 -17.84
CA LYS A 29 -2.73 0.39 -18.89
C LYS A 29 -1.87 1.66 -18.76
N ILE A 30 -1.56 2.04 -17.52
CA ILE A 30 -0.75 3.22 -17.18
C ILE A 30 0.54 2.85 -16.43
N GLU A 31 0.90 1.56 -16.38
CA GLU A 31 2.02 1.05 -15.62
C GLU A 31 3.39 1.60 -16.04
N ILE A 32 3.48 2.20 -17.23
CA ILE A 32 4.68 2.89 -17.70
C ILE A 32 5.13 4.02 -16.75
N THR A 33 4.21 4.67 -16.03
CA THR A 33 4.57 5.76 -15.10
C THR A 33 5.24 5.25 -13.82
N ILE A 34 5.02 3.98 -13.47
CA ILE A 34 5.54 3.33 -12.26
C ILE A 34 6.65 2.31 -12.55
N LYS A 35 7.10 2.21 -13.81
CA LYS A 35 8.26 1.39 -14.21
C LYS A 35 9.51 2.24 -14.38
N ASN A 36 10.64 1.63 -14.13
CA ASN A 36 11.97 2.13 -14.45
C ASN A 36 12.30 1.82 -15.92
N ALA A 37 13.37 2.42 -16.44
CA ALA A 37 13.82 2.22 -17.82
C ALA A 37 14.22 0.78 -18.14
N ASP A 38 14.61 0.01 -17.12
CA ASP A 38 14.96 -1.42 -17.22
C ASP A 38 13.73 -2.36 -17.17
N GLY A 39 12.52 -1.80 -17.07
CA GLY A 39 11.27 -2.56 -16.96
C GLY A 39 10.92 -3.02 -15.55
N SER A 40 11.78 -2.78 -14.55
CA SER A 40 11.48 -3.06 -13.15
C SER A 40 10.46 -2.06 -12.59
N PHE A 41 9.66 -2.45 -11.59
CA PHE A 41 8.79 -1.51 -10.90
C PHE A 41 9.59 -0.61 -9.95
N LYS A 42 9.19 0.66 -9.86
CA LYS A 42 9.77 1.63 -8.91
C LYS A 42 9.55 1.18 -7.46
N MET A 43 10.28 1.81 -6.53
CA MET A 43 10.06 1.54 -5.10
C MET A 43 8.66 1.98 -4.67
N LEU A 44 8.09 1.30 -3.66
CA LEU A 44 6.75 1.62 -3.15
C LEU A 44 6.55 3.11 -2.83
N SER A 45 7.59 3.80 -2.35
CA SER A 45 7.52 5.25 -2.09
C SER A 45 7.21 6.07 -3.35
N ASP A 46 7.83 5.74 -4.47
CA ASP A 46 7.60 6.44 -5.75
C ASP A 46 6.25 6.07 -6.33
N ILE A 47 5.87 4.78 -6.24
CA ILE A 47 4.55 4.29 -6.65
C ILE A 47 3.44 5.01 -5.88
N VAL A 48 3.57 5.15 -4.55
CA VAL A 48 2.59 5.87 -3.72
C VAL A 48 2.52 7.35 -4.09
N THR A 49 3.66 7.96 -4.42
CA THR A 49 3.72 9.36 -4.84
C THR A 49 2.98 9.56 -6.17
N ASP A 50 3.23 8.71 -7.16
CA ASP A 50 2.51 8.73 -8.44
C ASP A 50 1.01 8.48 -8.21
N ALA A 51 0.64 7.45 -7.44
CA ALA A 51 -0.75 7.06 -7.19
C ALA A 51 -1.59 8.18 -6.57
N LYS A 52 -0.99 9.04 -5.76
CA LYS A 52 -1.67 10.22 -5.19
C LYS A 52 -1.91 11.33 -6.21
N ALA A 53 -0.97 11.52 -7.15
CA ALA A 53 -1.03 12.56 -8.17
C ALA A 53 -1.80 12.11 -9.42
N ASN A 54 -1.89 10.81 -9.68
CA ASN A 54 -2.41 10.23 -10.90
C ASN A 54 -3.93 10.45 -11.03
N SER A 55 -4.32 11.18 -12.08
CA SER A 55 -5.72 11.50 -12.38
C SER A 55 -6.50 10.35 -13.02
N ILE A 56 -5.82 9.39 -13.65
CA ILE A 56 -6.46 8.21 -14.26
C ILE A 56 -6.80 7.20 -13.16
N LEU A 57 -5.85 6.92 -12.26
CA LEU A 57 -6.12 6.08 -11.09
C LEU A 57 -7.20 6.69 -10.20
N ASN A 58 -7.19 8.02 -10.04
CA ASN A 58 -8.20 8.81 -9.34
C ASN A 58 -8.61 8.23 -7.97
N LEU A 59 -7.63 8.03 -7.09
CA LEU A 59 -7.90 7.54 -5.73
C LEU A 59 -8.71 8.56 -4.91
N SER A 60 -9.56 8.05 -4.03
CA SER A 60 -10.31 8.87 -3.08
C SER A 60 -9.38 9.67 -2.18
N ARG A 61 -9.87 10.84 -1.73
CA ARG A 61 -9.10 11.72 -0.84
C ARG A 61 -8.68 11.01 0.45
N ASN A 62 -9.51 10.10 0.96
CA ASN A 62 -9.20 9.33 2.16
C ASN A 62 -8.04 8.37 1.91
N THR A 63 -8.15 7.55 0.86
CA THR A 63 -7.09 6.62 0.46
C THR A 63 -5.76 7.33 0.26
N LYS A 64 -5.74 8.46 -0.47
CA LYS A 64 -4.52 9.27 -0.66
C LYS A 64 -3.87 9.68 0.65
N LYS A 65 -4.64 10.04 1.68
CA LYS A 65 -4.11 10.42 3.00
C LYS A 65 -3.55 9.23 3.79
N CYS A 66 -4.10 8.03 3.60
CA CYS A 66 -3.74 6.86 4.39
C CYS A 66 -2.53 6.07 3.83
N LEU A 67 -2.22 6.19 2.54
CA LEU A 67 -1.15 5.39 1.90
C LEU A 67 0.21 5.50 2.59
N ASP A 68 0.63 6.70 3.02
CA ASP A 68 1.91 6.86 3.72
C ASP A 68 1.92 6.14 5.06
N SER A 69 0.82 6.24 5.81
CA SER A 69 0.71 5.61 7.13
C SER A 69 0.85 4.09 7.03
N PHE A 70 0.22 3.46 6.03
CA PHE A 70 0.35 2.02 5.81
C PHE A 70 1.78 1.62 5.42
N ARG A 71 2.42 2.43 4.56
CA ARG A 71 3.82 2.23 4.17
C ARG A 71 4.75 2.32 5.37
N ASP A 72 4.58 3.35 6.19
CA ASP A 72 5.48 3.67 7.29
C ASP A 72 5.39 2.63 8.40
N ILE A 73 4.18 2.16 8.76
CA ILE A 73 4.00 1.09 9.75
C ILE A 73 4.68 -0.21 9.30
N GLY A 74 4.53 -0.58 8.03
CA GLY A 74 5.23 -1.74 7.47
C GLY A 74 6.75 -1.55 7.40
N ASN A 75 7.23 -0.33 7.13
CA ASN A 75 8.66 0.00 7.12
C ASN A 75 9.28 -0.08 8.52
N PHE A 76 8.59 0.46 9.53
CA PHE A 76 9.04 0.38 10.91
C PHE A 76 9.05 -1.07 11.40
N GLY A 77 7.99 -1.84 11.10
CA GLY A 77 7.92 -3.27 11.43
C GLY A 77 9.00 -4.14 10.76
N ALA A 78 9.55 -3.72 9.63
CA ALA A 78 10.60 -4.48 8.92
C ALA A 78 12.03 -4.09 9.31
N HIS A 79 12.30 -2.80 9.55
CA HIS A 79 13.67 -2.28 9.56
C HIS A 79 14.11 -1.60 10.87
N LYS A 80 13.18 -1.26 11.77
CA LYS A 80 13.53 -0.57 13.02
C LYS A 80 13.77 -1.56 14.15
N ILE A 81 15.04 -1.74 14.53
CA ILE A 81 15.50 -2.68 15.57
C ILE A 81 14.78 -2.49 16.90
N TYR A 82 14.54 -1.24 17.31
CA TYR A 82 13.91 -0.89 18.59
C TYR A 82 12.40 -0.63 18.47
N TYR A 83 11.79 -0.92 17.32
CA TYR A 83 10.36 -0.76 17.10
C TYR A 83 9.68 -2.12 17.11
N SER A 84 8.55 -2.21 17.80
CA SER A 84 7.69 -3.37 17.81
C SER A 84 6.29 -2.90 17.49
N THR A 85 5.75 -3.35 16.35
CA THR A 85 4.35 -3.09 16.00
C THR A 85 3.44 -3.65 17.07
N LYS A 86 2.58 -2.80 17.65
CA LYS A 86 1.60 -3.20 18.67
C LYS A 86 0.24 -3.48 18.01
N ASN A 87 -0.61 -4.25 18.70
CA ASN A 87 -1.99 -4.46 18.27
C ASN A 87 -2.73 -3.14 18.04
N SER A 88 -2.52 -2.16 18.91
CA SER A 88 -3.10 -0.83 18.79
C SER A 88 -2.73 -0.12 17.48
N ASP A 89 -1.51 -0.33 16.98
CA ASP A 89 -1.05 0.31 15.74
C ASP A 89 -1.84 -0.24 14.54
N ILE A 90 -2.11 -1.55 14.53
CA ILE A 90 -2.94 -2.21 13.52
C ILE A 90 -4.42 -1.84 13.69
N ASP A 91 -4.93 -1.85 14.92
CA ASP A 91 -6.32 -1.53 15.22
C ASP A 91 -6.70 -0.11 14.83
N ASN A 92 -5.77 0.84 14.95
CA ASN A 92 -5.97 2.23 14.56
C ASN A 92 -6.07 2.42 13.04
N ILE A 93 -5.46 1.52 12.25
CA ILE A 93 -5.44 1.63 10.78
C ILE A 93 -6.41 0.69 10.06
N LYS A 94 -6.88 -0.39 10.72
CA LYS A 94 -7.59 -1.50 10.05
C LYS A 94 -8.83 -1.09 9.25
N ILE A 95 -9.59 -0.11 9.73
CA ILE A 95 -10.82 0.36 9.05
C ILE A 95 -10.46 1.11 7.77
N ASN A 96 -9.53 2.06 7.87
CA ASN A 96 -9.03 2.82 6.71
C ASN A 96 -8.31 1.91 5.71
N TYR A 97 -7.57 0.93 6.21
CA TYR A 97 -6.90 -0.07 5.39
C TYR A 97 -7.92 -0.88 4.61
N ARG A 98 -8.96 -1.42 5.27
CA ARG A 98 -10.04 -2.14 4.60
C ARG A 98 -10.70 -1.30 3.50
N ALA A 99 -11.10 -0.06 3.81
CA ALA A 99 -11.71 0.83 2.83
C ALA A 99 -10.79 1.10 1.62
N THR A 100 -9.48 1.29 1.87
CA THR A 100 -8.47 1.47 0.83
C THR A 100 -8.34 0.24 -0.06
N ILE A 101 -8.27 -0.95 0.53
CA ILE A 101 -8.17 -2.21 -0.21
C ILE A 101 -9.42 -2.44 -1.05
N GLU A 102 -10.61 -2.15 -0.52
CA GLU A 102 -11.85 -2.28 -1.29
C GLU A 102 -11.89 -1.35 -2.52
N GLU A 103 -11.41 -0.11 -2.37
CA GLU A 103 -11.28 0.82 -3.49
C GLU A 103 -10.26 0.31 -4.52
N LEU A 104 -9.10 -0.17 -4.08
CA LEU A 104 -8.07 -0.71 -4.97
C LEU A 104 -8.54 -1.96 -5.71
N LEU A 105 -9.24 -2.88 -5.04
CA LEU A 105 -9.83 -4.07 -5.67
C LEU A 105 -10.87 -3.73 -6.74
N TYR A 106 -11.66 -2.68 -6.51
CA TYR A 106 -12.59 -2.18 -7.52
C TYR A 106 -11.84 -1.60 -8.74
N LYS A 107 -10.81 -0.77 -8.50
CA LYS A 107 -10.03 -0.13 -9.57
C LYS A 107 -9.13 -1.10 -10.35
N SER A 108 -8.68 -2.18 -9.73
CA SER A 108 -7.88 -3.22 -10.38
C SER A 108 -8.70 -4.19 -11.24
N GLY A 109 -10.03 -4.09 -11.24
CA GLY A 109 -10.89 -5.01 -11.97
C GLY A 109 -10.94 -6.42 -11.36
N LEU A 110 -10.37 -6.62 -10.17
CA LEU A 110 -10.37 -7.92 -9.47
C LEU A 110 -11.66 -8.17 -8.67
N ARG A 111 -12.43 -7.12 -8.39
CA ARG A 111 -13.76 -7.22 -7.78
C ARG A 111 -14.81 -7.35 -8.89
N SER A 112 -15.38 -8.54 -9.04
CA SER A 112 -16.53 -8.83 -9.91
C SER A 112 -17.86 -8.35 -9.32
#